data_AF-A0A4R5APL4-F1
#
_entry.id   AF-A0A4R5APL4-F1
#
_cell.length_a   1.000
_cell.length_b   1.000
_cell.length_c   1.000
_cell.angle_alpha   90.00
_cell.angle_beta   90.00
_cell.angle_gamma   90.00
#
_symmetry.space_group_name_H-M   'P 1'
#
loop_
_entity.id
_entity.type
_entity.pdbx_description
1 polymer ?
#
loop_
_entity_poly.entity_id
_entity_poly.type
_entity_poly.pdbx_seq_one_letter_code
_entity_poly.pdbx_strand_id
1 'polypeptide(L)'
;MTRALIIATGRTAGGPDPGPSAALRCGDGREAPTLLTRLCRRLATLNVPDLHVITRPDLAPLLRKDGHDVVECATVADDLREIARLARTAAEAGADGADGRGGPIMLLPGDLVASDELLCRLLMDAKGPATALTVPRPGGGGAYGVAPVRLDGDRIASAGSPFHRVTGAGAGSPGALRVARRHAGALADLADRLAALLETPGALAGPNAFAGAGADAGGGEAAEAAELLLVGLVRTGVPVTACPAGRLVCVRAGGRRAVRVALEAAEAVDEDRVRLEAAVKRDDGFFATFAVSPFSPYLARWAAWWGLTPNTVSAISLGFAVLAAVWFSDGTRAGMVAGALLLYVSFVLDCVDGQLARYTRTFSALGAWLDAVLDRVKEAAVYAGLAVGAGAAAPGSPVHAGNVWGLAVAALALLAVRHLVGYAFAARRRPPAAGPPEPFPLTARPDGALAGRLPSAEELSRQTSRVAALHWAKKIIVLPMGERLALIAVTAAVADARLTFTALIAWGSVAAAYTLAGRVMRSAAR
;
A
#
# COMPACT_ATOMS: atom_id res chain seq x y z
N MET A 1 0.71 0.23 -23.02
CA MET A 1 1.98 0.12 -22.26
C MET A 1 2.04 1.22 -21.22
N THR A 2 2.87 1.07 -20.17
CA THR A 2 3.12 2.12 -19.18
C THR A 2 4.04 3.17 -19.78
N ARG A 3 3.73 4.45 -19.57
CA ARG A 3 4.53 5.58 -20.07
C ARG A 3 5.18 6.31 -18.90
N ALA A 4 6.49 6.52 -18.95
CA ALA A 4 7.21 7.30 -17.95
C ALA A 4 7.69 8.63 -18.54
N LEU A 5 7.28 9.72 -17.90
CA LEU A 5 7.71 11.08 -18.20
C LEU A 5 8.75 11.47 -17.15
N ILE A 6 9.99 11.65 -17.59
CA ILE A 6 11.11 12.01 -16.73
C ILE A 6 11.35 13.52 -16.87
N ILE A 7 11.16 14.26 -15.79
CA ILE A 7 11.36 15.71 -15.75
C ILE A 7 12.82 15.97 -15.34
N ALA A 8 13.68 16.20 -16.33
CA ALA A 8 15.11 16.43 -16.19
C ALA A 8 15.45 17.93 -16.33
N THR A 9 14.69 18.79 -15.66
CA THR A 9 14.84 20.25 -15.68
C THR A 9 15.58 20.81 -14.47
N GLY A 10 15.84 19.96 -13.47
CA GLY A 10 16.60 20.29 -12.26
C GLY A 10 18.06 20.65 -12.57
N ARG A 11 18.60 21.57 -11.77
CA ARG A 11 19.96 22.10 -11.91
C ARG A 11 20.81 21.75 -10.70
N THR A 12 22.11 21.54 -10.92
CA THR A 12 23.05 21.26 -9.83
C THR A 12 23.26 22.49 -8.93
N ALA A 13 23.29 22.29 -7.62
CA ALA A 13 23.54 23.35 -6.66
C ALA A 13 25.01 23.80 -6.67
N GLY A 14 25.25 25.12 -6.65
CA GLY A 14 26.53 25.72 -6.20
C GLY A 14 27.63 25.97 -7.25
N GLY A 15 27.32 26.15 -8.53
CA GLY A 15 28.31 26.52 -9.58
C GLY A 15 27.88 27.74 -10.42
N PRO A 16 28.83 28.46 -11.06
CA PRO A 16 28.54 29.60 -11.94
C PRO A 16 27.83 29.22 -13.25
N ASP A 17 27.94 27.94 -13.66
CA ASP A 17 27.22 27.35 -14.80
C ASP A 17 26.59 26.01 -14.35
N PRO A 18 25.37 26.03 -13.78
CA PRO A 18 24.77 24.85 -13.20
C PRO A 18 24.20 23.93 -14.28
N GLY A 19 24.89 22.80 -14.47
CA GLY A 19 24.46 21.72 -15.37
C GLY A 19 23.23 20.95 -14.85
N PRO A 20 22.72 19.98 -15.63
CA PRO A 20 21.53 19.22 -15.27
C PRO A 20 21.80 18.30 -14.07
N SER A 21 20.97 18.36 -13.02
CA SER A 21 21.08 17.46 -11.87
C SER A 21 20.91 15.99 -12.29
N ALA A 22 20.08 15.74 -13.30
CA ALA A 22 19.88 14.42 -13.92
C ALA A 22 21.17 13.84 -14.56
N ALA A 23 22.15 14.69 -14.92
CA ALA A 23 23.44 14.26 -15.46
C ALA A 23 24.52 14.04 -14.38
N LEU A 24 24.19 14.18 -13.10
CA LEU A 24 25.11 13.84 -12.03
C LEU A 24 25.49 12.35 -12.10
N ARG A 25 26.78 12.07 -11.93
CA ARG A 25 27.36 10.72 -12.08
C ARG A 25 27.15 9.92 -10.80
N CYS A 26 26.86 8.63 -10.95
CA CYS A 26 26.66 7.69 -9.84
C CYS A 26 27.97 7.15 -9.23
N GLY A 27 29.14 7.54 -9.76
CA GLY A 27 30.44 7.08 -9.29
C GLY A 27 31.58 8.02 -9.71
N ASP A 28 32.80 7.71 -9.26
CA ASP A 28 33.96 8.62 -9.36
C ASP A 28 34.69 8.58 -10.72
N GLY A 29 34.14 7.90 -11.73
CA GLY A 29 34.71 7.80 -13.09
C GLY A 29 33.93 8.56 -14.18
N ARG A 30 34.62 8.95 -15.26
CA ARG A 30 33.97 9.60 -16.43
C ARG A 30 32.97 8.70 -17.16
N GLU A 31 33.16 7.39 -17.08
CA GLU A 31 32.27 6.38 -17.67
C GLU A 31 31.13 5.96 -16.73
N ALA A 32 31.11 6.45 -15.48
CA ALA A 32 30.04 6.12 -14.55
C ALA A 32 28.69 6.59 -15.12
N PRO A 33 27.62 5.79 -14.97
CA PRO A 33 26.30 6.19 -15.46
C PRO A 33 25.81 7.44 -14.73
N THR A 34 25.06 8.29 -15.43
CA THR A 34 24.34 9.40 -14.80
C THR A 34 23.12 8.91 -14.02
N LEU A 35 22.56 9.76 -13.17
CA LEU A 35 21.28 9.49 -12.48
C LEU A 35 20.19 9.14 -13.49
N LEU A 36 20.07 9.91 -14.58
CA LEU A 36 19.11 9.64 -15.64
C LEU A 36 19.34 8.27 -16.29
N THR A 37 20.58 7.94 -16.66
CA THR A 37 20.90 6.62 -17.22
C THR A 37 20.57 5.48 -16.26
N ARG A 38 20.85 5.67 -14.95
CA ARG A 38 20.48 4.70 -13.92
C ARG A 38 18.95 4.54 -13.85
N LEU A 39 18.20 5.64 -13.80
CA LEU A 39 16.74 5.63 -13.72
C LEU A 39 16.11 4.96 -14.95
N CYS A 40 16.51 5.34 -16.16
CA CYS A 40 16.02 4.75 -17.41
C CYS A 40 16.31 3.24 -17.46
N ARG A 41 17.51 2.80 -17.07
CA ARG A 41 17.86 1.38 -17.01
C ARG A 41 16.97 0.61 -16.02
N ARG A 42 16.71 1.19 -14.84
CA ARG A 42 15.80 0.58 -13.85
C ARG A 42 14.37 0.50 -14.38
N LEU A 43 13.85 1.55 -14.99
CA LEU A 43 12.51 1.52 -15.61
C LEU A 43 12.41 0.47 -16.71
N ALA A 44 13.46 0.30 -17.52
CA ALA A 44 13.52 -0.77 -18.51
C ALA A 44 13.45 -2.17 -17.87
N THR A 45 14.15 -2.41 -16.74
CA THR A 45 14.04 -3.68 -16.00
C THR A 45 12.65 -3.92 -15.40
N LEU A 46 11.87 -2.86 -15.20
CA LEU A 46 10.48 -2.92 -14.76
C LEU A 46 9.47 -3.00 -15.92
N ASN A 47 9.94 -3.27 -17.14
CA ASN A 47 9.13 -3.35 -18.35
C ASN A 47 8.36 -2.04 -18.65
N VAL A 48 9.03 -0.90 -18.45
CA VAL A 48 8.56 0.43 -18.83
C VAL A 48 9.48 0.98 -19.95
N PRO A 49 9.30 0.52 -21.20
CA PRO A 49 10.16 0.94 -22.31
C PRO A 49 9.77 2.30 -22.92
N ASP A 50 8.53 2.77 -22.72
CA ASP A 50 8.02 4.04 -23.25
C ASP A 50 8.45 5.21 -22.34
N LEU A 51 9.66 5.72 -22.59
CA LEU A 51 10.31 6.77 -21.81
C LEU A 51 10.32 8.09 -22.58
N HIS A 52 9.87 9.17 -21.95
CA HIS A 52 9.98 10.53 -22.48
C HIS A 52 10.73 11.40 -21.49
N VAL A 53 11.83 12.03 -21.92
CA VAL A 53 12.63 12.91 -21.07
C VAL A 53 12.34 14.36 -21.47
N ILE A 54 11.83 15.16 -20.54
CA ILE A 54 11.62 16.60 -20.72
C ILE A 54 12.79 17.33 -20.07
N THR A 55 13.39 18.29 -20.77
CA THR A 55 14.51 19.08 -20.27
C THR A 55 14.48 20.51 -20.80
N ARG A 56 15.36 21.37 -20.27
CA ARG A 56 15.53 22.74 -20.75
C ARG A 56 16.46 22.76 -21.98
N PRO A 57 16.26 23.67 -22.95
CA PRO A 57 17.10 23.74 -24.15
C PRO A 57 18.60 23.84 -23.88
N ASP A 58 19.00 24.57 -22.84
CA ASP A 58 20.40 24.75 -22.44
C ASP A 58 21.00 23.49 -21.79
N LEU A 59 20.18 22.62 -21.21
CA LEU A 59 20.59 21.37 -20.56
C LEU A 59 20.62 20.18 -21.54
N ALA A 60 19.83 20.26 -22.62
CA ALA A 60 19.65 19.21 -23.61
C ALA A 60 20.96 18.69 -24.26
N PRO A 61 21.95 19.52 -24.63
CA PRO A 61 23.17 19.05 -25.26
C PRO A 61 23.94 18.02 -24.42
N LEU A 62 23.98 18.21 -23.09
CA LEU A 62 24.64 17.27 -22.18
C LEU A 62 23.89 15.95 -22.07
N LEU A 63 22.56 15.98 -21.99
CA LEU A 63 21.74 14.77 -21.92
C LEU A 63 21.78 13.98 -23.24
N ARG A 64 21.78 14.65 -24.40
CA ARG A 64 21.94 14.00 -25.71
C ARG A 64 23.32 13.36 -25.86
N LYS A 65 24.37 14.01 -25.35
CA LYS A 65 25.72 13.44 -25.33
C LYS A 65 25.79 12.14 -24.52
N ASP A 66 24.97 12.03 -23.48
CA ASP A 66 24.82 10.80 -22.68
C ASP A 66 23.86 9.76 -23.32
N GLY A 67 23.39 10.01 -24.54
CA GLY A 67 22.60 9.07 -25.35
C GLY A 67 21.09 9.12 -25.11
N HIS A 68 20.57 10.16 -24.47
CA HIS A 68 19.14 10.31 -24.19
C HIS A 68 18.43 11.07 -25.31
N ASP A 69 17.28 10.57 -25.74
CA ASP A 69 16.33 11.34 -26.54
C ASP A 69 15.52 12.26 -25.61
N VAL A 70 15.50 13.56 -25.93
CA VAL A 70 14.97 14.60 -25.04
C VAL A 70 14.06 15.57 -25.78
N VAL A 71 12.96 15.92 -25.12
CA VAL A 71 12.05 16.99 -25.52
C VAL A 71 12.46 18.27 -24.80
N GLU A 72 12.67 19.32 -25.57
CA GLU A 72 13.08 20.63 -25.07
C GLU A 72 11.86 21.50 -24.75
N CYS A 73 11.71 21.88 -23.49
CA CYS A 73 10.66 22.76 -23.00
C CYS A 73 11.31 23.98 -22.33
N ALA A 74 11.03 25.18 -22.81
CA ALA A 74 11.68 26.41 -22.33
C ALA A 74 11.19 26.81 -20.93
N THR A 75 9.91 26.59 -20.64
CA THR A 75 9.26 26.99 -19.40
C THR A 75 8.55 25.83 -18.70
N VAL A 76 8.13 26.05 -17.45
CA VAL A 76 7.29 25.09 -16.70
C VAL A 76 5.90 24.94 -17.33
N ALA A 77 5.39 25.99 -17.98
CA ALA A 77 4.15 25.90 -18.73
C ALA A 77 4.30 24.98 -19.95
N ASP A 78 5.45 25.03 -20.63
CA ASP A 78 5.77 24.10 -21.73
C ASP A 78 5.91 22.66 -21.25
N ASP A 79 6.54 22.44 -20.08
CA ASP A 79 6.59 21.10 -19.45
C ASP A 79 5.18 20.54 -19.27
N LEU A 80 4.27 21.35 -18.71
CA LEU A 80 2.89 20.96 -18.46
C LEU A 80 2.13 20.67 -19.75
N ARG A 81 2.31 21.49 -20.80
CA ARG A 81 1.70 21.21 -22.11
C ARG A 81 2.20 19.93 -22.74
N GLU A 82 3.50 19.65 -22.62
CA GLU A 82 4.07 18.43 -23.15
C GLU A 82 3.56 17.21 -22.37
N ILE A 83 3.47 17.31 -21.04
CA ILE A 83 2.80 16.31 -20.20
C ILE A 83 1.33 16.14 -20.63
N ALA A 84 0.61 17.22 -20.92
CA ALA A 84 -0.78 17.16 -21.38
C ALA A 84 -0.92 16.43 -22.72
N ARG A 85 -0.05 16.73 -23.69
CA ARG A 85 0.02 16.07 -25.00
C ARG A 85 0.26 14.57 -24.85
N LEU A 86 1.25 14.18 -24.04
CA LEU A 86 1.57 12.78 -23.77
C LEU A 86 0.45 12.08 -22.98
N ALA A 87 -0.24 12.77 -22.09
CA ALA A 87 -1.37 12.20 -21.36
C ALA A 87 -2.61 12.00 -22.25
N ARG A 88 -2.91 12.94 -23.17
CA ARG A 88 -3.98 12.80 -24.18
C ARG A 88 -3.77 11.60 -25.09
N THR A 89 -2.58 11.48 -25.67
CA THR A 89 -2.25 10.35 -26.57
C THR A 89 -2.35 9.00 -25.85
N ALA A 90 -1.99 8.93 -24.56
CA ALA A 90 -2.16 7.72 -23.75
C ALA A 90 -3.64 7.38 -23.45
N ALA A 91 -4.49 8.41 -23.33
CA ALA A 91 -5.93 8.27 -23.16
C ALA A 91 -6.60 7.77 -24.46
N GLU A 92 -6.25 8.37 -25.60
CA GLU A 92 -6.79 8.06 -26.94
C GLU A 92 -6.42 6.66 -27.42
N ALA A 93 -5.17 6.24 -27.25
CA ALA A 93 -4.70 4.88 -27.58
C ALA A 93 -5.40 3.76 -26.77
N GLY A 94 -6.36 4.10 -25.91
CA GLY A 94 -7.15 3.18 -25.10
C GLY A 94 -8.61 3.09 -25.46
N ALA A 95 -9.13 4.00 -26.27
CA ALA A 95 -10.51 3.99 -26.71
C ALA A 95 -10.78 2.86 -27.73
N ASP A 96 -9.78 2.48 -28.52
CA ASP A 96 -9.92 1.52 -29.64
C ASP A 96 -9.67 0.05 -29.25
N GLY A 97 -9.32 -0.25 -28.00
CA GLY A 97 -9.01 -1.60 -27.53
C GLY A 97 -10.06 -2.14 -26.55
N ALA A 98 -10.84 -3.14 -26.96
CA ALA A 98 -11.87 -3.82 -26.16
C ALA A 98 -11.39 -4.41 -24.81
N ASP A 99 -10.07 -4.49 -24.58
CA ASP A 99 -9.49 -5.11 -23.39
C ASP A 99 -8.88 -4.13 -22.35
N GLY A 100 -8.90 -2.80 -22.58
CA GLY A 100 -8.41 -1.83 -21.57
C GLY A 100 -6.92 -1.92 -21.19
N ARG A 101 -6.08 -2.68 -21.92
CA ARG A 101 -4.67 -3.04 -21.62
C ARG A 101 -3.61 -1.92 -21.78
N GLY A 102 -3.93 -0.67 -21.45
CA GLY A 102 -2.93 0.41 -21.41
C GLY A 102 -2.37 0.60 -20.02
N GLY A 103 -1.07 0.93 -19.94
CA GLY A 103 -0.41 1.13 -18.66
C GLY A 103 -0.68 2.53 -18.10
N PRO A 104 -0.36 2.75 -16.82
CA PRO A 104 -0.43 4.07 -16.20
C PRO A 104 0.57 5.06 -16.80
N ILE A 105 0.43 6.32 -16.38
CA ILE A 105 1.41 7.38 -16.63
C ILE A 105 2.21 7.57 -15.35
N MET A 106 3.53 7.50 -15.43
CA MET A 106 4.45 7.82 -14.34
C MET A 106 5.13 9.16 -14.62
N LEU A 107 5.21 10.02 -13.62
CA LEU A 107 6.00 11.25 -13.63
C LEU A 107 7.12 11.08 -12.62
N LEU A 108 8.36 11.25 -13.06
CA LEU A 108 9.54 11.02 -12.24
C LEU A 108 10.53 12.18 -12.45
N PRO A 109 11.08 12.76 -11.38
CA PRO A 109 12.20 13.68 -11.52
C PRO A 109 13.46 12.96 -12.01
N GLY A 110 14.23 13.58 -12.91
CA GLY A 110 15.42 12.98 -13.51
C GLY A 110 16.62 12.83 -12.57
N ASP A 111 16.58 13.52 -11.44
CA ASP A 111 17.56 13.51 -10.34
C ASP A 111 17.08 12.75 -9.10
N LEU A 112 16.05 11.92 -9.26
CA LEU A 112 15.53 11.05 -8.23
C LEU A 112 16.44 9.83 -8.03
N VAL A 113 16.90 9.65 -6.80
CA VAL A 113 17.50 8.39 -6.33
C VAL A 113 16.45 7.67 -5.48
N ALA A 114 15.90 6.59 -6.02
CA ALA A 114 14.94 5.74 -5.34
C ALA A 114 15.40 4.28 -5.31
N SER A 115 15.03 3.59 -4.22
CA SER A 115 15.07 2.12 -4.11
C SER A 115 14.21 1.46 -5.17
N ASP A 116 14.63 0.30 -5.65
CA ASP A 116 13.96 -0.41 -6.75
C ASP A 116 12.57 -0.91 -6.32
N GLU A 117 12.45 -1.41 -5.09
CA GLU A 117 11.22 -1.81 -4.44
C GLU A 117 10.22 -0.65 -4.32
N LEU A 118 10.68 0.59 -4.16
CA LEU A 118 9.79 1.75 -4.09
C LEU A 118 9.21 2.11 -5.46
N LEU A 119 10.03 2.02 -6.52
CA LEU A 119 9.57 2.14 -7.90
C LEU A 119 8.58 1.02 -8.26
N CYS A 120 8.85 -0.21 -7.82
CA CYS A 120 7.93 -1.34 -7.96
C CYS A 120 6.58 -1.04 -7.28
N ARG A 121 6.58 -0.50 -6.05
CA ARG A 121 5.35 -0.13 -5.34
C ARG A 121 4.55 0.95 -6.05
N LEU A 122 5.23 1.97 -6.56
CA LEU A 122 4.59 3.06 -7.31
C LEU A 122 3.98 2.58 -8.64
N LEU A 123 4.62 1.59 -9.28
CA LEU A 123 4.18 1.05 -10.57
C LEU A 123 3.09 -0.03 -10.41
N MET A 124 3.34 -1.03 -9.57
CA MET A 124 2.57 -2.28 -9.49
C MET A 124 1.55 -2.29 -8.34
N ASP A 125 1.91 -1.71 -7.19
CA ASP A 125 1.08 -1.77 -5.97
C ASP A 125 0.17 -0.53 -5.81
N ALA A 126 0.36 0.49 -6.66
CA ALA A 126 -0.36 1.76 -6.61
C ALA A 126 -1.86 1.60 -6.82
N LYS A 127 -2.64 2.19 -5.92
CA LYS A 127 -4.10 2.08 -5.88
C LYS A 127 -4.76 3.40 -6.28
N GLY A 128 -6.02 3.30 -6.67
CA GLY A 128 -6.84 4.48 -6.92
C GLY A 128 -6.48 5.25 -8.20
N PRO A 129 -6.96 6.51 -8.31
CA PRO A 129 -6.75 7.39 -9.46
C PRO A 129 -5.30 7.83 -9.65
N ALA A 130 -4.67 8.24 -8.54
CA ALA A 130 -3.28 8.69 -8.52
C ALA A 130 -2.59 8.20 -7.23
N THR A 131 -1.27 8.05 -7.30
CA THR A 131 -0.44 7.66 -6.17
C THR A 131 0.87 8.44 -6.23
N ALA A 132 1.27 9.10 -5.15
CA ALA A 132 2.52 9.87 -5.10
C ALA A 132 3.44 9.32 -4.01
N LEU A 133 4.76 9.31 -4.29
CA LEU A 133 5.75 8.95 -3.28
C LEU A 133 5.75 9.99 -2.17
N THR A 134 5.90 9.54 -0.92
CA THR A 134 6.05 10.42 0.23
C THR A 134 7.24 10.04 1.06
N VAL A 135 7.92 11.06 1.59
CA VAL A 135 9.12 10.93 2.42
C VAL A 135 8.90 11.62 3.76
N PRO A 136 9.57 11.16 4.84
CA PRO A 136 9.62 11.91 6.07
C PRO A 136 10.18 13.31 5.80
N ARG A 137 9.56 14.34 6.38
CA ARG A 137 10.06 15.71 6.26
C ARG A 137 11.21 15.91 7.27
N PRO A 138 12.40 16.35 6.85
CA PRO A 138 13.46 16.67 7.80
C PRO A 138 13.06 17.86 8.68
N GLY A 139 13.45 17.83 9.95
CA GLY A 139 13.25 18.94 10.88
C GLY A 139 14.24 20.06 10.57
N GLY A 140 13.73 21.25 10.21
CA GLY A 140 14.53 22.44 9.88
C GLY A 140 15.02 22.48 8.42
N GLY A 141 14.55 23.46 7.65
CA GLY A 141 14.94 23.69 6.25
C GLY A 141 14.27 22.75 5.22
N GLY A 142 13.94 23.27 4.04
CA GLY A 142 13.41 22.47 2.94
C GLY A 142 14.48 21.51 2.41
N ALA A 143 14.16 20.22 2.25
CA ALA A 143 14.99 19.33 1.46
C ALA A 143 14.82 19.70 -0.02
N TYR A 144 15.94 19.83 -0.73
CA TYR A 144 15.98 20.11 -2.18
C TYR A 144 14.96 19.25 -2.93
N GLY A 145 14.07 19.88 -3.71
CA GLY A 145 13.09 19.19 -4.54
C GLY A 145 12.01 18.40 -3.77
N VAL A 146 11.75 18.73 -2.50
CA VAL A 146 10.72 18.07 -1.69
C VAL A 146 9.60 19.05 -1.31
N ALA A 147 8.48 18.96 -2.04
CA ALA A 147 7.26 19.72 -1.76
C ALA A 147 6.59 19.27 -0.45
N PRO A 148 6.13 20.18 0.41
CA PRO A 148 5.41 19.81 1.63
C PRO A 148 4.05 19.18 1.31
N VAL A 149 3.67 18.14 2.04
CA VAL A 149 2.34 17.51 1.94
C VAL A 149 1.76 17.24 3.33
N ARG A 150 0.42 17.31 3.43
CA ARG A 150 -0.32 16.87 4.61
C ARG A 150 -1.10 15.61 4.27
N LEU A 151 -0.95 14.60 5.12
CA LEU A 151 -1.62 13.31 4.96
C LEU A 151 -2.94 13.29 5.75
N ASP A 152 -3.92 12.58 5.21
CA ASP A 152 -5.12 12.12 5.91
C ASP A 152 -5.28 10.62 5.67
N GLY A 153 -4.95 9.82 6.70
CA GLY A 153 -4.82 8.37 6.55
C GLY A 153 -3.75 7.97 5.54
N ASP A 154 -4.16 7.25 4.49
CA ASP A 154 -3.31 6.81 3.37
C ASP A 154 -3.36 7.76 2.16
N ARG A 155 -3.96 8.95 2.29
CA ARG A 155 -4.13 9.92 1.21
C ARG A 155 -3.38 11.21 1.47
N ILE A 156 -3.07 11.92 0.40
CA ILE A 156 -2.57 13.29 0.44
C ILE A 156 -3.79 14.22 0.47
N ALA A 157 -3.99 14.90 1.59
CA ALA A 157 -5.08 15.85 1.80
C ALA A 157 -4.75 17.27 1.31
N SER A 158 -3.46 17.61 1.29
CA SER A 158 -2.97 18.90 0.82
C SER A 158 -1.53 18.74 0.33
N ALA A 159 -1.20 19.44 -0.75
CA ALA A 159 0.12 19.45 -1.35
C ALA A 159 0.57 20.89 -1.60
N GLY A 160 1.88 21.12 -1.52
CA GLY A 160 2.49 22.42 -1.66
C GLY A 160 3.26 22.58 -2.96
N SER A 161 3.56 23.83 -3.26
CA SER A 161 4.46 24.29 -4.32
C SER A 161 4.86 25.73 -3.99
N PRO A 162 5.72 26.40 -4.77
CA PRO A 162 6.04 27.82 -4.55
C PRO A 162 4.82 28.76 -4.51
N PHE A 163 3.70 28.38 -5.13
CA PHE A 163 2.44 29.16 -5.13
C PHE A 163 1.42 28.69 -4.09
N HIS A 164 1.64 27.53 -3.45
CA HIS A 164 0.63 26.83 -2.64
C HIS A 164 1.19 26.44 -1.27
N ARG A 165 0.63 27.02 -0.21
CA ARG A 165 1.02 26.76 1.18
C ARG A 165 0.21 25.59 1.74
N VAL A 166 0.89 24.69 2.45
CA VAL A 166 0.28 23.58 3.18
C VAL A 166 0.31 23.87 4.68
N THR A 167 -0.86 23.87 5.31
CA THR A 167 -0.98 24.01 6.76
C THR A 167 -0.78 22.64 7.41
N GLY A 168 0.10 22.54 8.42
CA GLY A 168 0.33 21.28 9.15
C GLY A 168 0.96 20.17 8.31
N ALA A 169 1.90 20.50 7.42
CA ALA A 169 2.60 19.52 6.60
C ALA A 169 3.38 18.51 7.47
N GLY A 170 3.00 17.23 7.38
CA GLY A 170 3.60 16.14 8.15
C GLY A 170 4.56 15.26 7.34
N ALA A 171 4.62 15.44 6.01
CA ALA A 171 5.48 14.69 5.12
C ALA A 171 5.93 15.57 3.93
N GLY A 172 6.80 15.03 3.09
CA GLY A 172 7.23 15.63 1.83
C GLY A 172 6.91 14.74 0.63
N SER A 173 6.82 15.33 -0.56
CA SER A 173 6.75 14.65 -1.84
C SER A 173 7.97 15.02 -2.68
N PRO A 174 8.76 14.05 -3.16
CA PRO A 174 9.90 14.31 -4.04
C PRO A 174 9.48 14.59 -5.49
N GLY A 175 8.18 14.56 -5.82
CA GLY A 175 7.66 14.78 -7.18
C GLY A 175 7.43 13.52 -8.01
N ALA A 176 7.69 12.33 -7.46
CA ALA A 176 7.37 11.07 -8.14
C ALA A 176 5.88 10.72 -7.98
N LEU A 177 5.18 10.58 -9.11
CA LEU A 177 3.73 10.42 -9.18
C LEU A 177 3.35 9.35 -10.21
N ARG A 178 2.33 8.57 -9.92
CA ARG A 178 1.68 7.65 -10.86
C ARG A 178 0.22 8.03 -11.01
N VAL A 179 -0.26 8.11 -12.25
CA VAL A 179 -1.67 8.35 -12.59
C VAL A 179 -2.20 7.14 -13.37
N ALA A 180 -3.34 6.61 -12.92
CA ALA A 180 -3.99 5.49 -13.60
C ALA A 180 -4.45 5.91 -15.00
N ARG A 181 -4.32 5.01 -15.97
CA ARG A 181 -4.69 5.25 -17.37
C ARG A 181 -6.07 5.90 -17.54
N ARG A 182 -7.08 5.42 -16.80
CA ARG A 182 -8.46 5.94 -16.84
C ARG A 182 -8.60 7.42 -16.45
N HIS A 183 -7.57 8.02 -15.86
CA HIS A 183 -7.51 9.44 -15.50
C HIS A 183 -6.46 10.21 -16.32
N ALA A 184 -5.91 9.61 -17.39
CA ALA A 184 -4.96 10.28 -18.27
C ALA A 184 -5.54 11.54 -18.92
N GLY A 185 -6.81 11.50 -19.36
CA GLY A 185 -7.52 12.68 -19.87
C GLY A 185 -7.64 13.79 -18.81
N ALA A 186 -8.07 13.43 -17.60
CA ALA A 186 -8.18 14.38 -16.49
C ALA A 186 -6.81 14.99 -16.11
N LEU A 187 -5.73 14.21 -16.19
CA LEU A 187 -4.37 14.71 -16.01
C LEU A 187 -3.99 15.71 -17.10
N ALA A 188 -4.35 15.44 -18.35
CA ALA A 188 -4.06 16.33 -19.47
C ALA A 188 -4.78 17.68 -19.32
N ASP A 189 -6.09 17.65 -19.03
CA ASP A 189 -6.88 18.86 -18.83
C ASP A 189 -6.35 19.69 -17.65
N LEU A 190 -5.94 19.00 -16.57
CA LEU A 190 -5.33 19.66 -15.41
C LEU A 190 -4.01 20.32 -15.78
N ALA A 191 -3.14 19.63 -16.52
CA ALA A 191 -1.86 20.15 -16.94
C ALA A 191 -2.00 21.39 -17.84
N ASP A 192 -2.93 21.38 -18.80
CA ASP A 192 -3.22 22.55 -19.64
C ASP A 192 -3.76 23.73 -18.82
N ARG A 193 -4.67 23.47 -17.86
CA ARG A 193 -5.18 24.53 -16.97
C ARG A 193 -4.07 25.16 -16.13
N LEU A 194 -3.17 24.35 -15.57
CA LEU A 194 -2.03 24.85 -14.81
C LEU A 194 -1.04 25.63 -15.70
N ALA A 195 -0.81 25.19 -16.93
CA ALA A 195 0.01 25.92 -17.90
C ALA A 195 -0.58 27.31 -18.21
N ALA A 196 -1.89 27.37 -18.48
CA ALA A 196 -2.59 28.63 -18.72
C ALA A 196 -2.53 29.58 -17.51
N LEU A 197 -2.62 29.04 -16.29
CA LEU A 197 -2.50 29.82 -15.05
C LEU A 197 -1.09 30.39 -14.85
N LEU A 198 -0.04 29.66 -15.23
CA LEU A 198 1.34 30.15 -15.13
C LEU A 198 1.62 31.30 -16.12
N GLU A 199 0.98 31.28 -17.28
CA GLU A 199 1.16 32.30 -18.31
C GLU A 199 0.28 33.53 -18.08
N THR A 200 -0.82 33.38 -17.35
CA THR A 200 -1.70 34.50 -17.01
C THR A 200 -1.08 35.31 -15.86
N PRO A 201 -0.64 36.56 -16.10
CA PRO A 201 0.01 37.35 -15.06
C PRO A 201 -0.89 37.55 -13.84
N GLY A 202 -0.36 37.25 -12.64
CA GLY A 202 -1.08 37.42 -11.39
C GLY A 202 -2.16 36.37 -11.08
N ALA A 203 -2.40 35.39 -11.97
CA ALA A 203 -3.37 34.32 -11.70
C ALA A 203 -2.92 33.39 -10.55
N LEU A 204 -1.60 33.20 -10.40
CA LEU A 204 -0.99 32.56 -9.23
C LEU A 204 -0.25 33.63 -8.42
N ALA A 205 -0.63 33.79 -7.15
CA ALA A 205 0.03 34.74 -6.26
C ALA A 205 1.51 34.34 -6.08
N GLY A 206 2.42 35.14 -6.64
CA GLY A 206 3.85 34.84 -6.69
C GLY A 206 4.50 34.65 -5.31
N PRO A 207 5.71 34.04 -5.24
CA PRO A 207 6.41 33.74 -3.98
C PRO A 207 6.51 34.96 -3.04
N ASN A 208 6.67 36.17 -3.59
CA ASN A 208 6.99 37.40 -2.87
C ASN A 208 5.80 38.33 -2.53
N ALA A 209 4.54 37.94 -2.75
CA ALA A 209 3.41 38.85 -2.55
C ALA A 209 3.07 39.18 -1.07
N PHE A 210 3.69 38.52 -0.08
CA PHE A 210 3.49 38.76 1.36
C PHE A 210 4.78 38.52 2.16
N ALA A 211 5.86 39.25 1.85
CA ALA A 211 7.04 39.30 2.72
C ALA A 211 6.70 40.06 4.02
N GLY A 212 6.10 39.36 4.98
CA GLY A 212 5.84 39.83 6.34
C GLY A 212 6.18 38.72 7.33
N ALA A 213 7.28 38.93 8.06
CA ALA A 213 7.79 38.20 9.23
C ALA A 213 8.14 36.71 9.07
N GLY A 214 9.46 36.44 8.98
CA GLY A 214 10.06 35.11 9.24
C GLY A 214 10.57 34.37 8.01
N ALA A 215 11.39 35.02 7.17
CA ALA A 215 12.12 34.36 6.09
C ALA A 215 13.58 34.14 6.50
N ASP A 216 13.89 32.95 6.99
CA ASP A 216 15.26 32.45 6.95
C ASP A 216 15.53 31.86 5.57
N ALA A 217 16.69 32.25 5.04
CA ALA A 217 17.06 32.25 3.63
C ALA A 217 17.31 30.87 3.00
N GLY A 218 16.87 30.73 1.75
CA GLY A 218 17.25 29.72 0.78
C GLY A 218 16.58 30.03 -0.56
N GLY A 219 17.35 30.16 -1.65
CA GLY A 219 16.94 30.74 -2.93
C GLY A 219 15.60 30.25 -3.49
N GLY A 220 14.85 31.14 -4.14
CA GLY A 220 13.54 30.84 -4.71
C GLY A 220 13.59 29.69 -5.70
N GLU A 221 13.21 28.49 -5.26
CA GLU A 221 13.04 27.33 -6.12
C GLU A 221 11.88 27.60 -7.09
N ALA A 222 12.18 27.59 -8.39
CA ALA A 222 11.17 27.64 -9.44
C ALA A 222 10.26 26.41 -9.31
N ALA A 223 8.94 26.59 -9.49
CA ALA A 223 7.99 25.49 -9.37
C ALA A 223 8.28 24.39 -10.41
N GLU A 224 8.28 23.13 -9.98
CA GLU A 224 8.38 22.00 -10.92
C GLU A 224 6.99 21.53 -11.36
N ALA A 225 6.88 21.07 -12.61
CA ALA A 225 5.61 20.60 -13.17
C ALA A 225 4.97 19.47 -12.32
N ALA A 226 5.78 18.54 -11.80
CA ALA A 226 5.29 17.45 -10.94
C ALA A 226 4.65 17.94 -9.63
N GLU A 227 5.19 18.98 -9.01
CA GLU A 227 4.64 19.58 -7.79
C GLU A 227 3.30 20.24 -8.08
N LEU A 228 3.22 21.03 -9.16
CA LEU A 228 1.99 21.68 -9.59
C LEU A 228 0.90 20.67 -9.94
N LEU A 229 1.25 19.58 -10.62
CA LEU A 229 0.31 18.50 -10.93
C LEU A 229 -0.19 17.79 -9.67
N LEU A 230 0.68 17.56 -8.69
CA LEU A 230 0.26 16.99 -7.41
C LEU A 230 -0.72 17.92 -6.68
N VAL A 231 -0.43 19.22 -6.60
CA VAL A 231 -1.36 20.23 -6.08
C VAL A 231 -2.67 20.18 -6.83
N GLY A 232 -2.58 20.19 -8.16
CA GLY A 232 -3.72 20.19 -9.05
C GLY A 232 -4.64 19.00 -8.80
N LEU A 233 -4.10 17.78 -8.76
CA LEU A 233 -4.86 16.56 -8.53
C LEU A 233 -5.60 16.60 -7.20
N VAL A 234 -4.91 16.97 -6.13
CA VAL A 234 -5.51 17.08 -4.79
C VAL A 234 -6.62 18.12 -4.78
N ARG A 235 -6.40 19.29 -5.39
CA ARG A 235 -7.34 20.41 -5.40
C ARG A 235 -8.52 20.24 -6.34
N THR A 236 -8.38 19.49 -7.42
CA THR A 236 -9.52 19.14 -8.29
C THR A 236 -10.32 17.96 -7.77
N GLY A 237 -10.05 17.50 -6.54
CA GLY A 237 -10.80 16.41 -5.92
C GLY A 237 -10.40 15.01 -6.39
N VAL A 238 -9.26 14.85 -7.10
CA VAL A 238 -8.76 13.53 -7.50
C VAL A 238 -8.05 12.89 -6.30
N PRO A 239 -8.54 11.74 -5.78
CA PRO A 239 -7.87 11.08 -4.66
C PRO A 239 -6.45 10.65 -5.03
N VAL A 240 -5.47 11.17 -4.28
CA VAL A 240 -4.05 10.80 -4.38
C VAL A 240 -3.67 9.96 -3.17
N THR A 241 -3.36 8.69 -3.38
CA THR A 241 -2.84 7.79 -2.34
C THR A 241 -1.36 8.10 -2.07
N ALA A 242 -0.97 8.18 -0.81
CA ALA A 242 0.42 8.31 -0.40
C ALA A 242 1.13 6.95 -0.48
N CYS A 243 2.30 6.92 -1.11
CA CYS A 243 3.20 5.77 -1.15
C CYS A 243 4.45 6.11 -0.32
N PRO A 244 4.45 5.82 1.00
CA PRO A 244 5.55 6.20 1.87
C PRO A 244 6.80 5.37 1.58
N ALA A 245 7.95 6.04 1.48
CA ALA A 245 9.25 5.41 1.34
C ALA A 245 9.57 4.50 2.55
N GLY A 246 9.21 4.94 3.76
CA GLY A 246 9.46 4.18 4.98
C GLY A 246 10.96 3.99 5.21
N ARG A 247 11.43 2.74 5.19
CA ARG A 247 12.86 2.39 5.29
C ARG A 247 13.59 2.43 3.94
N LEU A 248 12.87 2.55 2.83
CA LEU A 248 13.44 2.63 1.48
C LEU A 248 13.97 4.03 1.21
N VAL A 249 14.95 4.13 0.31
CA VAL A 249 15.55 5.42 -0.06
C VAL A 249 14.70 6.08 -1.15
N CYS A 250 14.47 7.38 -0.99
CA CYS A 250 13.82 8.23 -1.98
C CYS A 250 14.28 9.66 -1.75
N VAL A 251 15.21 10.14 -2.58
CA VAL A 251 15.87 11.44 -2.40
C VAL A 251 16.02 12.12 -3.76
N ARG A 252 15.80 13.43 -3.79
CA ARG A 252 16.18 14.30 -4.90
C ARG A 252 17.60 14.79 -4.68
N ALA A 253 18.51 14.47 -5.60
CA ALA A 253 19.94 14.72 -5.41
C ALA A 253 20.42 15.90 -6.27
N GLY A 254 20.48 17.09 -5.69
CA GLY A 254 20.93 18.32 -6.37
C GLY A 254 22.45 18.47 -6.49
N GLY A 255 23.26 17.52 -6.01
CA GLY A 255 24.72 17.63 -6.06
C GLY A 255 25.44 16.31 -5.81
N ARG A 256 26.73 16.24 -6.18
CA ARG A 256 27.54 15.01 -6.14
C ARG A 256 27.58 14.33 -4.76
N ARG A 257 27.69 15.12 -3.69
CA ARG A 257 27.66 14.60 -2.31
C ARG A 257 26.32 13.95 -1.99
N ALA A 258 25.21 14.59 -2.36
CA ALA A 258 23.87 14.04 -2.14
C ALA A 258 23.65 12.75 -2.94
N VAL A 259 24.16 12.67 -4.17
CA VAL A 259 24.13 11.45 -4.99
C VAL A 259 24.87 10.31 -4.30
N ARG A 260 26.12 10.53 -3.88
CA ARG A 260 26.93 9.50 -3.20
C ARG A 260 26.22 8.96 -1.97
N VAL A 261 25.77 9.87 -1.08
CA VAL A 261 25.05 9.49 0.15
C VAL A 261 23.76 8.75 -0.14
N ALA A 262 22.98 9.18 -1.14
CA ALA A 262 21.72 8.52 -1.48
C ALA A 262 21.94 7.13 -2.10
N LEU A 263 22.98 6.95 -2.91
CA LEU A 263 23.33 5.65 -3.49
C LEU A 263 23.88 4.68 -2.44
N GLU A 264 24.80 5.14 -1.58
CA GLU A 264 25.30 4.35 -0.45
C GLU A 264 24.16 3.93 0.49
N ALA A 265 23.23 4.85 0.78
CA ALA A 265 22.05 4.53 1.57
C ALA A 265 21.13 3.53 0.87
N ALA A 266 20.96 3.63 -0.46
CA ALA A 266 20.12 2.70 -1.21
C ALA A 266 20.73 1.30 -1.26
N GLU A 267 22.05 1.19 -1.39
CA GLU A 267 22.77 -0.10 -1.36
C GLU A 267 22.80 -0.73 0.03
N ALA A 268 22.80 0.07 1.09
CA ALA A 268 22.76 -0.43 2.47
C ALA A 268 21.40 -0.99 2.89
N VAL A 269 20.32 -0.67 2.17
CA VAL A 269 18.96 -1.13 2.49
C VAL A 269 18.72 -2.51 1.89
N ASP A 270 18.41 -3.49 2.75
CA ASP A 270 17.91 -4.79 2.33
C ASP A 270 16.44 -4.66 1.85
N GLU A 271 16.28 -4.39 0.55
CA GLU A 271 14.97 -4.23 -0.08
C GLU A 271 14.13 -5.52 -0.06
N ASP A 272 14.77 -6.69 -0.09
CA ASP A 272 14.09 -8.00 0.00
C ASP A 272 13.43 -8.14 1.37
N ARG A 273 14.18 -7.84 2.44
CA ARG A 273 13.63 -7.83 3.80
C ARG A 273 12.50 -6.82 3.95
N VAL A 274 12.63 -5.62 3.38
CA VAL A 274 11.56 -4.61 3.42
C VAL A 274 10.30 -5.07 2.68
N ARG A 275 10.46 -5.77 1.54
CA ARG A 275 9.36 -6.41 0.81
C ARG A 275 8.72 -7.52 1.63
N LEU A 276 9.53 -8.34 2.28
CA LEU A 276 9.08 -9.47 3.09
C LEU A 276 8.29 -9.03 4.33
N GLU A 277 8.78 -8.01 5.04
CA GLU A 277 8.06 -7.41 6.17
C GLU A 277 6.73 -6.77 5.71
N ALA A 278 6.70 -6.16 4.52
CA ALA A 278 5.49 -5.58 3.95
C ALA A 278 4.46 -6.63 3.48
N ALA A 279 4.89 -7.88 3.24
CA ALA A 279 4.00 -8.99 2.89
C ALA A 279 3.18 -9.49 4.09
N VAL A 280 3.59 -9.20 5.32
CA VAL A 280 2.78 -9.48 6.52
C VAL A 280 1.66 -8.46 6.62
N LYS A 281 0.44 -8.94 6.90
CA LYS A 281 -0.72 -8.05 6.99
C LYS A 281 -0.64 -7.28 8.31
N ARG A 282 -0.63 -5.94 8.21
CA ARG A 282 -0.48 -5.03 9.36
C ARG A 282 -1.55 -5.23 10.44
N ASP A 283 -2.76 -5.63 10.03
CA ASP A 283 -3.92 -5.79 10.90
C ASP A 283 -4.27 -7.25 11.20
N ASP A 284 -3.27 -8.13 11.32
CA ASP A 284 -3.50 -9.53 11.68
C ASP A 284 -4.01 -9.72 13.11
N GLY A 285 -4.66 -10.86 13.35
CA GLY A 285 -5.09 -11.29 14.70
C GLY A 285 -3.91 -11.43 15.65
N PHE A 286 -4.19 -11.45 16.96
CA PHE A 286 -3.21 -11.72 18.00
C PHE A 286 -2.45 -13.02 17.74
N PHE A 287 -3.17 -14.12 17.48
CA PHE A 287 -2.52 -15.42 17.32
C PHE A 287 -1.62 -15.45 16.08
N ALA A 288 -2.10 -14.97 14.93
CA ALA A 288 -1.29 -14.84 13.73
C ALA A 288 -0.03 -13.98 13.98
N THR A 289 -0.19 -12.84 14.65
CA THR A 289 0.92 -11.90 14.89
C THR A 289 2.03 -12.48 15.74
N PHE A 290 1.70 -13.20 16.81
CA PHE A 290 2.71 -13.67 17.78
C PHE A 290 3.14 -15.12 17.53
N ALA A 291 2.27 -15.98 17.01
CA ALA A 291 2.54 -17.40 16.83
C ALA A 291 2.89 -17.79 15.38
N VAL A 292 2.77 -16.89 14.40
CA VAL A 292 3.00 -17.23 12.96
C VAL A 292 3.87 -16.19 12.26
N SER A 293 3.54 -14.90 12.36
CA SER A 293 4.24 -13.80 11.67
C SER A 293 5.75 -13.66 11.98
N PRO A 294 6.31 -14.11 13.14
CA PRO A 294 7.75 -14.02 13.37
C PRO A 294 8.60 -14.87 12.41
N PHE A 295 8.05 -15.98 11.89
CA PHE A 295 8.80 -16.91 11.03
C PHE A 295 8.15 -17.20 9.68
N SER A 296 6.82 -17.04 9.54
CA SER A 296 6.11 -17.32 8.28
C SER A 296 6.61 -16.54 7.06
N PRO A 297 7.13 -15.30 7.15
CA PRO A 297 7.65 -14.63 5.97
C PRO A 297 8.87 -15.37 5.40
N TYR A 298 9.74 -15.94 6.22
CA TYR A 298 10.85 -16.76 5.72
C TYR A 298 10.35 -18.01 4.97
N LEU A 299 9.23 -18.60 5.39
CA LEU A 299 8.58 -19.68 4.65
C LEU A 299 7.98 -19.19 3.33
N ALA A 300 7.41 -17.98 3.28
CA ALA A 300 6.95 -17.38 2.03
C ALA A 300 8.11 -17.13 1.06
N ARG A 301 9.25 -16.62 1.54
CA ARG A 301 10.46 -16.48 0.73
C ARG A 301 10.99 -17.83 0.25
N TRP A 302 11.01 -18.84 1.12
CA TRP A 302 11.40 -20.20 0.74
C TRP A 302 10.47 -20.77 -0.33
N ALA A 303 9.15 -20.62 -0.19
CA ALA A 303 8.17 -21.05 -1.18
C ALA A 303 8.37 -20.33 -2.53
N ALA A 304 8.66 -19.03 -2.51
CA ALA A 304 8.99 -18.27 -3.71
C ALA A 304 10.27 -18.78 -4.40
N TRP A 305 11.28 -19.14 -3.61
CA TRP A 305 12.54 -19.71 -4.13
C TRP A 305 12.33 -21.07 -4.83
N TRP A 306 11.40 -21.88 -4.32
CA TRP A 306 10.99 -23.15 -4.96
C TRP A 306 9.99 -22.97 -6.10
N GLY A 307 9.62 -21.73 -6.46
CA GLY A 307 8.66 -21.46 -7.52
C GLY A 307 7.23 -21.92 -7.22
N LEU A 308 6.88 -22.13 -5.94
CA LEU A 308 5.51 -22.47 -5.56
C LEU A 308 4.58 -21.29 -5.83
N THR A 309 3.39 -21.58 -6.35
CA THR A 309 2.35 -20.55 -6.50
C THR A 309 1.52 -20.42 -5.22
N PRO A 310 0.93 -19.24 -4.92
CA PRO A 310 0.05 -19.07 -3.76
C PRO A 310 -1.04 -20.14 -3.69
N ASN A 311 -1.72 -20.42 -4.81
CA ASN A 311 -2.78 -21.44 -4.87
C ASN A 311 -2.26 -22.86 -4.55
N THR A 312 -1.00 -23.17 -4.89
CA THR A 312 -0.39 -24.47 -4.52
C THR A 312 -0.19 -24.56 -3.02
N VAL A 313 0.29 -23.48 -2.39
CA VAL A 313 0.44 -23.41 -0.93
C VAL A 313 -0.92 -23.51 -0.24
N SER A 314 -1.96 -22.85 -0.75
CA SER A 314 -3.33 -22.98 -0.25
C SER A 314 -3.86 -24.43 -0.33
N ALA A 315 -3.57 -25.13 -1.43
CA ALA A 315 -3.96 -26.53 -1.60
C ALA A 315 -3.21 -27.47 -0.63
N ILE A 316 -1.92 -27.25 -0.40
CA ILE A 316 -1.14 -27.98 0.60
C ILE A 316 -1.71 -27.71 2.01
N SER A 317 -2.03 -26.45 2.33
CA SER A 317 -2.68 -26.08 3.59
C SER A 317 -4.00 -26.84 3.80
N LEU A 318 -4.84 -26.95 2.76
CA LEU A 318 -6.07 -27.76 2.81
C LEU A 318 -5.77 -29.23 3.11
N GLY A 319 -4.75 -29.81 2.46
CA GLY A 319 -4.31 -31.18 2.73
C GLY A 319 -3.97 -31.42 4.20
N PHE A 320 -3.23 -30.50 4.83
CA PHE A 320 -2.94 -30.57 6.27
C PHE A 320 -4.20 -30.48 7.14
N ALA A 321 -5.20 -29.66 6.78
CA ALA A 321 -6.46 -29.58 7.51
C ALA A 321 -7.29 -30.87 7.40
N VAL A 322 -7.31 -31.50 6.22
CA VAL A 322 -7.98 -32.80 6.04
C VAL A 322 -7.28 -33.88 6.84
N LEU A 323 -5.94 -33.92 6.85
CA LEU A 323 -5.18 -34.83 7.71
C LEU A 323 -5.47 -34.55 9.19
N ALA A 324 -5.56 -33.29 9.61
CA ALA A 324 -5.95 -32.95 10.97
C ALA A 324 -7.33 -33.51 11.34
N ALA A 325 -8.32 -33.37 10.44
CA ALA A 325 -9.66 -33.94 10.63
C ALA A 325 -9.65 -35.47 10.76
N VAL A 326 -8.83 -36.16 9.96
CA VAL A 326 -8.64 -37.62 10.06
C VAL A 326 -8.07 -37.99 11.44
N TRP A 327 -7.03 -37.30 11.92
CA TRP A 327 -6.46 -37.56 13.25
C TRP A 327 -7.42 -37.22 14.39
N PHE A 328 -8.23 -36.17 14.25
CA PHE A 328 -9.30 -35.88 15.21
C PHE A 328 -10.36 -36.98 15.26
N SER A 329 -10.61 -37.67 14.14
CA SER A 329 -11.62 -38.74 14.06
C SER A 329 -11.20 -40.05 14.73
N ASP A 330 -9.91 -40.22 15.03
CA ASP A 330 -9.35 -41.42 15.69
C ASP A 330 -9.90 -41.63 17.11
N GLY A 331 -10.40 -40.58 17.77
CA GLY A 331 -11.02 -40.68 19.11
C GLY A 331 -10.04 -40.98 20.25
N THR A 332 -8.72 -40.94 19.98
CA THR A 332 -7.67 -41.08 21.00
C THR A 332 -7.08 -39.72 21.38
N ARG A 333 -6.46 -39.63 22.56
CA ARG A 333 -5.76 -38.40 23.00
C ARG A 333 -4.57 -38.07 22.08
N ALA A 334 -3.86 -39.10 21.62
CA ALA A 334 -2.76 -38.94 20.68
C ALA A 334 -3.25 -38.38 19.34
N GLY A 335 -4.38 -38.88 18.82
CA GLY A 335 -5.03 -38.35 17.63
C GLY A 335 -5.47 -36.90 17.79
N MET A 336 -6.02 -36.52 18.95
CA MET A 336 -6.36 -35.12 19.24
C MET A 336 -5.14 -34.19 19.21
N VAL A 337 -4.02 -34.61 19.80
CA VAL A 337 -2.77 -33.82 19.79
C VAL A 337 -2.19 -33.74 18.38
N ALA A 338 -2.14 -34.86 17.65
CA ALA A 338 -1.66 -34.88 16.26
C ALA A 338 -2.52 -33.99 15.35
N GLY A 339 -3.85 -34.09 15.48
CA GLY A 339 -4.79 -33.24 14.76
C GLY A 339 -4.59 -31.76 15.06
N ALA A 340 -4.37 -31.40 16.33
CA ALA A 340 -4.11 -30.02 16.74
C ALA A 340 -2.80 -29.46 16.13
N LEU A 341 -1.73 -30.26 16.10
CA LEU A 341 -0.47 -29.88 15.47
C LEU A 341 -0.61 -29.70 13.95
N LEU A 342 -1.28 -30.64 13.28
CA LEU A 342 -1.53 -30.55 11.83
C LEU A 342 -2.43 -29.36 11.47
N LEU A 343 -3.42 -29.05 12.31
CA LEU A 343 -4.27 -27.87 12.14
C LEU A 343 -3.46 -26.58 12.28
N TYR A 344 -2.52 -26.52 13.23
CA TYR A 344 -1.61 -25.40 13.36
C TYR A 344 -0.71 -25.24 12.13
N VAL A 345 -0.14 -26.35 11.61
CA VAL A 345 0.65 -26.32 10.36
C VAL A 345 -0.20 -25.84 9.17
N SER A 346 -1.44 -26.32 9.04
CA SER A 346 -2.38 -25.85 8.02
C SER A 346 -2.57 -24.33 8.10
N PHE A 347 -2.77 -23.79 9.30
CA PHE A 347 -2.94 -22.36 9.52
C PHE A 347 -1.68 -21.54 9.20
N VAL A 348 -0.49 -22.05 9.53
CA VAL A 348 0.77 -21.40 9.13
C VAL A 348 0.86 -21.29 7.61
N LEU A 349 0.55 -22.37 6.88
CA LEU A 349 0.60 -22.38 5.42
C LEU A 349 -0.46 -21.46 4.78
N ASP A 350 -1.63 -21.34 5.40
CA ASP A 350 -2.68 -20.39 5.02
C ASP A 350 -2.21 -18.93 5.15
N CYS A 351 -1.45 -18.62 6.22
CA CYS A 351 -0.82 -17.30 6.32
C CYS A 351 0.28 -17.10 5.25
N VAL A 352 1.03 -18.16 4.94
CA VAL A 352 2.14 -18.14 3.98
C VAL A 352 1.63 -17.93 2.54
N ASP A 353 0.50 -18.47 2.14
CA ASP A 353 -0.01 -18.27 0.77
C ASP A 353 -0.32 -16.80 0.47
N GLY A 354 -0.93 -16.09 1.42
CA GLY A 354 -1.29 -14.69 1.28
C GLY A 354 -0.07 -13.78 1.39
N GLN A 355 0.91 -14.17 2.21
CA GLN A 355 2.23 -13.51 2.25
C GLN A 355 2.99 -13.72 0.94
N LEU A 356 2.99 -14.94 0.41
CA LEU A 356 3.62 -15.28 -0.86
C LEU A 356 3.01 -14.45 -1.99
N ALA A 357 1.68 -14.38 -2.08
CA ALA A 357 0.99 -13.57 -3.08
C ALA A 357 1.36 -12.07 -3.02
N ARG A 358 1.54 -11.51 -1.81
CA ARG A 358 2.01 -10.11 -1.62
C ARG A 358 3.47 -9.95 -2.01
N TYR A 359 4.31 -10.90 -1.60
CA TYR A 359 5.75 -10.88 -1.83
C TYR A 359 6.09 -11.01 -3.32
N THR A 360 5.40 -11.90 -4.05
CA THR A 360 5.58 -12.10 -5.50
C THR A 360 4.71 -11.18 -6.35
N ARG A 361 3.78 -10.43 -5.74
CA ARG A 361 2.77 -9.57 -6.41
C ARG A 361 1.83 -10.34 -7.36
N THR A 362 1.66 -11.64 -7.15
CA THR A 362 0.81 -12.51 -7.99
C THR A 362 -0.59 -12.67 -7.39
N PHE A 363 -1.25 -11.55 -7.06
CA PHE A 363 -2.63 -11.61 -6.58
C PHE A 363 -3.59 -11.90 -7.73
N SER A 364 -4.63 -12.68 -7.43
CA SER A 364 -5.73 -12.90 -8.36
C SER A 364 -7.06 -12.92 -7.62
N ALA A 365 -8.13 -12.51 -8.31
CA ALA A 365 -9.48 -12.61 -7.78
C ALA A 365 -9.88 -14.08 -7.52
N LEU A 366 -9.44 -14.99 -8.41
CA LEU A 366 -9.61 -16.42 -8.24
C LEU A 366 -8.92 -16.92 -6.97
N GLY A 367 -7.65 -16.55 -6.75
CA GLY A 367 -6.91 -16.93 -5.55
C GLY A 367 -7.57 -16.44 -4.27
N ALA A 368 -8.01 -15.17 -4.24
CA ALA A 368 -8.72 -14.62 -3.09
C ALA A 368 -10.08 -15.31 -2.82
N TRP A 369 -10.79 -15.71 -3.88
CA TRP A 369 -12.03 -16.48 -3.75
C TRP A 369 -11.75 -17.91 -3.28
N LEU A 370 -10.74 -18.57 -3.85
CA LEU A 370 -10.34 -19.92 -3.49
C LEU A 370 -9.93 -19.98 -2.02
N ASP A 371 -9.07 -19.06 -1.57
CA ASP A 371 -8.67 -18.88 -0.17
C ASP A 371 -9.90 -18.84 0.75
N ALA A 372 -10.84 -17.93 0.47
CA ALA A 372 -12.06 -17.78 1.26
C ALA A 372 -12.96 -19.03 1.31
N VAL A 373 -12.99 -19.84 0.25
CA VAL A 373 -13.75 -21.10 0.18
C VAL A 373 -13.02 -22.21 0.93
N LEU A 374 -11.72 -22.39 0.67
CA LEU A 374 -10.91 -23.44 1.30
C LEU A 374 -10.92 -23.28 2.82
N ASP A 375 -10.84 -22.05 3.31
CA ASP A 375 -11.03 -21.68 4.70
C ASP A 375 -12.27 -22.31 5.36
N ARG A 376 -13.40 -22.32 4.66
CA ARG A 376 -14.68 -22.89 5.14
C ARG A 376 -14.67 -24.41 5.08
N VAL A 377 -14.07 -24.97 4.02
CA VAL A 377 -13.91 -26.42 3.87
C VAL A 377 -13.03 -26.98 5.00
N LYS A 378 -11.91 -26.31 5.32
CA LYS A 378 -11.00 -26.67 6.42
C LYS A 378 -11.76 -26.74 7.75
N GLU A 379 -12.53 -25.70 8.07
CA GLU A 379 -13.33 -25.64 9.30
C GLU A 379 -14.38 -26.77 9.36
N ALA A 380 -15.15 -26.96 8.29
CA ALA A 380 -16.18 -28.00 8.24
C ALA A 380 -15.56 -29.41 8.41
N ALA A 381 -14.43 -29.67 7.75
CA ALA A 381 -13.71 -30.93 7.87
C ALA A 381 -13.24 -31.18 9.31
N VAL A 382 -12.62 -30.20 9.95
CA VAL A 382 -12.14 -30.31 11.34
C VAL A 382 -13.30 -30.54 12.31
N TYR A 383 -14.43 -29.86 12.13
CA TYR A 383 -15.60 -30.02 12.99
C TYR A 383 -16.20 -31.42 12.82
N ALA A 384 -16.28 -31.93 11.59
CA ALA A 384 -16.71 -33.30 11.33
C ALA A 384 -15.75 -34.32 11.97
N GLY A 385 -14.44 -34.14 11.82
CA GLY A 385 -13.43 -35.01 12.43
C GLY A 385 -13.56 -35.09 13.96
N LEU A 386 -13.69 -33.94 14.62
CA LEU A 386 -13.91 -33.86 16.07
C LEU A 386 -15.23 -34.53 16.50
N ALA A 387 -16.31 -34.33 15.74
CA ALA A 387 -17.61 -34.93 16.06
C ALA A 387 -17.62 -36.45 15.88
N VAL A 388 -16.93 -36.96 14.85
CA VAL A 388 -16.73 -38.41 14.65
C VAL A 388 -15.89 -38.99 15.79
N GLY A 389 -14.74 -38.38 16.09
CA GLY A 389 -13.84 -38.86 17.14
C GLY A 389 -14.48 -38.88 18.53
N ALA A 390 -15.34 -37.91 18.83
CA ALA A 390 -16.10 -37.85 20.08
C ALA A 390 -17.01 -39.06 20.32
N GLY A 391 -17.60 -39.59 19.23
CA GLY A 391 -18.46 -40.77 19.28
C GLY A 391 -17.69 -42.09 19.16
N ALA A 392 -16.59 -42.10 18.40
CA ALA A 392 -15.73 -43.26 18.20
C ALA A 392 -14.83 -43.58 19.41
N ALA A 393 -14.53 -42.58 20.24
CA ALA A 393 -13.70 -42.73 21.43
C ALA A 393 -14.27 -43.78 22.40
N ALA A 394 -13.39 -44.59 22.99
CA ALA A 394 -13.75 -45.64 23.93
C ALA A 394 -14.57 -45.08 25.12
N PRO A 395 -15.66 -45.74 25.54
CA PRO A 395 -16.43 -45.33 26.72
C PRO A 395 -15.53 -45.19 27.96
N GLY A 396 -15.66 -44.08 28.69
CA GLY A 396 -14.82 -43.75 29.85
C GLY A 396 -13.47 -43.09 29.52
N SER A 397 -13.09 -43.00 28.25
CA SER A 397 -11.94 -42.18 27.81
C SER A 397 -12.21 -40.70 28.05
N PRO A 398 -11.19 -39.89 28.43
CA PRO A 398 -11.33 -38.44 28.56
C PRO A 398 -11.60 -37.72 27.23
N VAL A 399 -11.58 -38.44 26.11
CA VAL A 399 -11.92 -37.92 24.77
C VAL A 399 -13.39 -38.20 24.40
N HIS A 400 -14.01 -39.18 25.07
CA HIS A 400 -15.39 -39.57 24.79
C HIS A 400 -16.36 -38.47 25.24
N ALA A 401 -17.12 -37.93 24.29
CA ALA A 401 -18.07 -36.85 24.56
C ALA A 401 -19.49 -37.14 24.06
N GLY A 402 -19.74 -38.38 23.61
CA GLY A 402 -21.02 -38.82 23.06
C GLY A 402 -21.39 -38.09 21.76
N ASN A 403 -22.69 -37.96 21.49
CA ASN A 403 -23.17 -37.30 20.28
C ASN A 403 -23.06 -35.76 20.39
N VAL A 404 -22.05 -35.19 19.74
CA VAL A 404 -21.80 -33.73 19.69
C VAL A 404 -22.14 -33.09 18.34
N TRP A 405 -22.77 -33.82 17.42
CA TRP A 405 -23.12 -33.30 16.08
C TRP A 405 -24.00 -32.06 16.13
N GLY A 406 -24.95 -32.00 17.07
CA GLY A 406 -25.77 -30.80 17.28
C GLY A 406 -24.94 -29.57 17.63
N LEU A 407 -23.89 -29.72 18.46
CA LEU A 407 -22.97 -28.64 18.81
C LEU A 407 -22.08 -28.24 17.62
N ALA A 408 -21.59 -29.23 16.85
CA ALA A 408 -20.80 -28.97 15.64
C ALA A 408 -21.59 -28.16 14.61
N VAL A 409 -22.85 -28.56 14.34
CA VAL A 409 -23.76 -27.86 13.43
C VAL A 409 -24.10 -26.47 13.95
N ALA A 410 -24.40 -26.32 15.25
CA ALA A 410 -24.68 -25.02 15.84
C ALA A 410 -23.48 -24.07 15.73
N ALA A 411 -22.27 -24.55 15.97
CA ALA A 411 -21.04 -23.79 15.81
C ALA A 411 -20.79 -23.37 14.35
N LEU A 412 -21.01 -24.27 13.38
CA LEU A 412 -20.92 -23.95 11.95
C LEU A 412 -21.99 -22.95 11.51
N ALA A 413 -23.23 -23.09 11.99
CA ALA A 413 -24.33 -22.20 11.65
C ALA A 413 -24.10 -20.79 12.18
N LEU A 414 -23.71 -20.66 13.47
CA LEU A 414 -23.33 -19.38 14.07
C LEU A 414 -22.24 -18.69 13.25
N LEU A 415 -21.26 -19.48 12.83
CA LEU A 415 -20.15 -18.97 12.05
C LEU A 415 -20.55 -18.50 10.65
N ALA A 416 -21.34 -19.31 9.94
CA ALA A 416 -21.88 -18.96 8.63
C ALA A 416 -22.67 -17.66 8.69
N VAL A 417 -23.54 -17.50 9.70
CA VAL A 417 -24.29 -16.26 9.94
C VAL A 417 -23.33 -15.09 10.19
N ARG A 418 -22.32 -15.25 11.04
CA ARG A 418 -21.34 -14.19 11.36
C ARG A 418 -20.59 -13.71 10.11
N HIS A 419 -20.16 -14.64 9.25
CA HIS A 419 -19.51 -14.31 7.98
C HIS A 419 -20.48 -13.66 7.01
N LEU A 420 -21.69 -14.19 6.84
CA LEU A 420 -22.72 -13.62 5.95
C LEU A 420 -23.04 -12.17 6.33
N VAL A 421 -23.28 -11.89 7.62
CA VAL A 421 -23.50 -10.53 8.11
C VAL A 421 -22.25 -9.67 7.87
N GLY A 422 -21.05 -10.23 8.04
CA GLY A 422 -19.79 -9.55 7.73
C GLY A 422 -19.67 -9.14 6.27
N TYR A 423 -19.90 -10.07 5.34
CA TYR A 423 -19.87 -9.82 3.90
C TYR A 423 -20.97 -8.86 3.47
N ALA A 424 -22.20 -9.03 3.96
CA ALA A 424 -23.31 -8.13 3.66
C ALA A 424 -23.03 -6.70 4.15
N PHE A 425 -22.47 -6.57 5.36
CA PHE A 425 -22.08 -5.27 5.91
C PHE A 425 -20.93 -4.65 5.12
N ALA A 426 -19.91 -5.44 4.72
CA ALA A 426 -18.79 -4.96 3.90
C ALA A 426 -19.23 -4.58 2.48
N ALA A 427 -20.17 -5.31 1.87
CA ALA A 427 -20.71 -4.97 0.56
C ALA A 427 -21.50 -3.65 0.58
N ARG A 428 -22.27 -3.40 1.65
CA ARG A 428 -23.03 -2.15 1.83
C ARG A 428 -22.16 -1.00 2.31
N ARG A 429 -21.19 -1.29 3.18
CA ARG A 429 -20.08 -0.39 3.47
C ARG A 429 -19.06 -0.51 2.37
N ARG A 430 -19.34 0.15 1.24
CA ARG A 430 -18.25 0.95 0.70
C ARG A 430 -17.82 1.82 1.89
N PRO A 431 -16.56 1.76 2.37
CA PRO A 431 -16.09 2.83 3.22
C PRO A 431 -16.56 4.12 2.54
N PRO A 432 -17.05 5.14 3.25
CA PRO A 432 -17.03 6.45 2.62
C PRO A 432 -15.58 6.54 2.14
N ALA A 433 -15.36 6.42 0.82
CA ALA A 433 -14.18 7.02 0.27
C ALA A 433 -14.31 8.40 0.88
N ALA A 434 -13.39 8.80 1.77
CA ALA A 434 -13.34 10.17 2.23
C ALA A 434 -13.64 10.97 0.96
N GLY A 435 -14.80 11.66 0.96
CA GLY A 435 -15.41 12.12 -0.29
C GLY A 435 -14.31 12.78 -1.12
N PRO A 436 -14.35 12.71 -2.47
CA PRO A 436 -13.32 13.37 -3.28
C PRO A 436 -13.04 14.73 -2.64
N PRO A 437 -11.77 15.02 -2.26
CA PRO A 437 -11.47 16.18 -1.43
C PRO A 437 -12.20 17.37 -2.03
N GLU A 438 -12.93 18.12 -1.20
CA GLU A 438 -13.79 19.19 -1.72
C GLU A 438 -12.95 20.05 -2.66
N PRO A 439 -13.38 20.20 -3.93
CA PRO A 439 -12.58 20.91 -4.90
C PRO A 439 -12.22 22.28 -4.37
N PHE A 440 -10.93 22.58 -4.39
CA PHE A 440 -10.38 23.82 -3.88
C PHE A 440 -9.79 24.60 -5.05
N PRO A 441 -9.93 25.94 -5.10
CA PRO A 441 -9.44 26.72 -6.24
C PRO A 441 -7.94 26.51 -6.48
N LEU A 442 -7.55 26.30 -7.74
CA LEU A 442 -6.14 26.17 -8.13
C LEU A 442 -5.34 27.46 -7.92
N THR A 443 -5.99 28.61 -7.76
CA THR A 443 -5.34 29.92 -7.59
C THR A 443 -5.12 30.31 -6.12
N ALA A 444 -5.78 29.62 -5.19
CA ALA A 444 -5.76 29.98 -3.78
C ALA A 444 -4.41 29.63 -3.13
N ARG A 445 -3.70 30.59 -2.53
CA ARG A 445 -2.42 30.30 -1.87
C ARG A 445 -2.54 29.39 -0.63
N PRO A 446 -3.40 29.64 0.37
CA PRO A 446 -3.58 28.73 1.49
C PRO A 446 -4.36 27.48 1.08
N ASP A 447 -4.20 26.38 1.82
CA ASP A 447 -4.95 25.13 1.60
C ASP A 447 -6.30 25.06 2.37
N GLY A 448 -6.78 26.22 2.85
CA GLY A 448 -8.09 26.35 3.52
C GLY A 448 -8.20 25.64 4.89
N ALA A 449 -7.11 25.09 5.42
CA ALA A 449 -7.16 24.22 6.59
C ALA A 449 -7.09 24.96 7.93
N LEU A 450 -8.24 25.52 8.36
CA LEU A 450 -8.61 25.65 9.77
C LEU A 450 -10.14 25.90 9.88
N ALA A 451 -10.91 24.81 9.92
CA ALA A 451 -12.28 24.84 10.42
C ALA A 451 -12.55 23.53 11.16
N GLY A 452 -12.86 23.66 12.45
CA GLY A 452 -12.93 22.56 13.41
C GLY A 452 -13.83 21.42 12.97
N ARG A 453 -13.23 20.24 12.81
CA ARG A 453 -13.98 18.98 12.93
C ARG A 453 -13.79 18.50 14.37
N LEU A 454 -14.91 18.35 15.07
CA LEU A 454 -14.96 17.57 16.31
C LEU A 454 -14.48 16.15 16.02
N PRO A 455 -13.75 15.51 16.95
CA PRO A 455 -13.23 14.17 16.75
C PRO A 455 -14.38 13.18 16.51
N SER A 456 -14.29 12.46 15.40
CA SER A 456 -15.21 11.39 15.02
C SER A 456 -15.11 10.20 15.98
N ALA A 457 -16.12 9.33 15.99
CA ALA A 457 -16.09 8.06 16.74
C ALA A 457 -14.90 7.15 16.33
N GLU A 458 -14.36 7.33 15.12
CA GLU A 458 -13.15 6.65 14.65
C GLU A 458 -11.89 7.21 15.33
N GLU A 459 -11.82 8.51 15.60
CA GLU A 459 -10.74 9.13 16.35
C GLU A 459 -10.75 8.73 17.83
N LEU A 460 -11.93 8.61 18.47
CA LEU A 460 -12.04 8.03 19.82
C LEU A 460 -11.65 6.54 19.87
N SER A 461 -12.01 5.76 18.84
CA SER A 461 -11.56 4.37 18.72
C SER A 461 -10.04 4.26 18.51
N ARG A 462 -9.46 5.16 17.71
CA ARG A 462 -8.00 5.30 17.51
C ARG A 462 -7.29 5.73 18.79
N GLN A 463 -7.89 6.60 19.59
CA GLN A 463 -7.34 7.01 20.89
C GLN A 463 -7.32 5.86 21.90
N THR A 464 -8.40 5.08 21.99
CA THR A 464 -8.49 3.92 22.90
C THR A 464 -7.66 2.70 22.44
N SER A 465 -7.22 2.65 21.19
CA SER A 465 -6.30 1.63 20.66
C SER A 465 -4.81 2.00 20.81
N ARG A 466 -4.51 3.17 21.41
CA ARG A 466 -3.13 3.54 21.78
C ARG A 466 -2.57 2.66 22.92
N VAL A 467 -3.44 2.06 23.73
CA VAL A 467 -3.03 1.08 24.75
C VAL A 467 -2.97 -0.30 24.11
N ALA A 468 -1.77 -0.89 24.05
CA ALA A 468 -1.53 -2.17 23.39
C ALA A 468 -2.45 -3.29 23.90
N ALA A 469 -2.70 -3.37 25.21
CA ALA A 469 -3.60 -4.35 25.80
C ALA A 469 -5.05 -4.23 25.29
N LEU A 470 -5.58 -2.99 25.21
CA LEU A 470 -6.94 -2.75 24.70
C LEU A 470 -7.03 -3.01 23.19
N HIS A 471 -5.97 -2.74 22.42
CA HIS A 471 -5.91 -3.09 21.01
C HIS A 471 -6.00 -4.61 20.82
N TRP A 472 -5.19 -5.38 21.54
CA TRP A 472 -5.21 -6.84 21.44
C TRP A 472 -6.51 -7.46 21.96
N ALA A 473 -7.06 -6.96 23.07
CA ALA A 473 -8.36 -7.42 23.57
C ALA A 473 -9.48 -7.21 22.52
N LYS A 474 -9.51 -6.06 21.85
CA LYS A 474 -10.45 -5.78 20.75
C LYS A 474 -10.24 -6.68 19.53
N LYS A 475 -9.02 -7.14 19.25
CA LYS A 475 -8.76 -8.11 18.17
C LYS A 475 -9.20 -9.52 18.55
N ILE A 476 -8.92 -9.94 19.78
CA ILE A 476 -9.24 -11.28 20.30
C ILE A 476 -10.75 -11.48 20.47
N ILE A 477 -11.49 -10.47 20.95
CA ILE A 477 -12.95 -10.58 21.19
C ILE A 477 -13.74 -10.89 19.92
N VAL A 478 -13.25 -10.46 18.75
CA VAL A 478 -13.91 -10.72 17.46
C VAL A 478 -13.74 -12.18 17.02
N LEU A 479 -12.89 -12.95 17.70
CA LEU A 479 -12.53 -14.34 17.38
C LEU A 479 -12.23 -14.53 15.88
N PRO A 480 -11.14 -13.90 15.38
CA PRO A 480 -10.66 -14.09 14.01
C PRO A 480 -10.23 -15.55 13.74
N MET A 481 -9.89 -15.85 12.49
CA MET A 481 -9.52 -17.20 12.03
C MET A 481 -8.42 -17.82 12.91
N GLY A 482 -7.33 -17.09 13.16
CA GLY A 482 -6.22 -17.59 13.97
C GLY A 482 -6.60 -17.92 15.41
N GLU A 483 -7.32 -17.03 16.09
CA GLU A 483 -7.76 -17.23 17.49
C GLU A 483 -8.72 -18.40 17.61
N ARG A 484 -9.59 -18.59 16.62
CA ARG A 484 -10.49 -19.74 16.60
C ARG A 484 -9.74 -21.05 16.40
N LEU A 485 -8.81 -21.10 15.45
CA LEU A 485 -8.01 -22.30 15.21
C LEU A 485 -7.14 -22.63 16.42
N ALA A 486 -6.58 -21.63 17.08
CA ALA A 486 -5.87 -21.79 18.35
C ALA A 486 -6.80 -22.33 19.44
N LEU A 487 -8.03 -21.79 19.56
CA LEU A 487 -9.03 -22.28 20.51
C LEU A 487 -9.33 -23.76 20.26
N ILE A 488 -9.56 -24.16 19.00
CA ILE A 488 -9.80 -25.56 18.61
C ILE A 488 -8.60 -26.43 18.96
N ALA A 489 -7.40 -26.06 18.51
CA ALA A 489 -6.19 -26.84 18.72
C ALA A 489 -5.91 -27.08 20.20
N VAL A 490 -6.04 -26.04 21.05
CA VAL A 490 -5.78 -26.13 22.48
C VAL A 490 -6.88 -26.94 23.20
N THR A 491 -8.14 -26.63 22.94
CA THR A 491 -9.25 -27.29 23.66
C THR A 491 -9.42 -28.74 23.24
N ALA A 492 -9.23 -29.09 21.97
CA ALA A 492 -9.24 -30.47 21.51
C ALA A 492 -8.07 -31.28 22.09
N ALA A 493 -6.87 -30.70 22.12
CA ALA A 493 -5.68 -31.39 22.64
C ALA A 493 -5.76 -31.67 24.15
N VAL A 494 -6.30 -30.74 24.94
CA VAL A 494 -6.32 -30.84 26.42
C VAL A 494 -7.61 -31.43 26.97
N ALA A 495 -8.74 -31.27 26.26
CA ALA A 495 -10.07 -31.65 26.74
C ALA A 495 -10.81 -32.55 25.72
N ASP A 496 -12.08 -32.28 25.45
CA ASP A 496 -12.91 -33.07 24.54
C ASP A 496 -13.61 -32.18 23.49
N ALA A 497 -14.26 -32.82 22.53
CA ALA A 497 -14.97 -32.13 21.46
C ALA A 497 -16.18 -31.32 21.97
N ARG A 498 -16.83 -31.74 23.05
CA ARG A 498 -17.97 -31.02 23.62
C ARG A 498 -17.52 -29.69 24.22
N LEU A 499 -16.43 -29.67 24.98
CA LEU A 499 -15.85 -28.43 25.49
C LEU A 499 -15.42 -27.53 24.32
N THR A 500 -14.76 -28.10 23.32
CA THR A 500 -14.31 -27.38 22.12
C THR A 500 -15.47 -26.65 21.43
N PHE A 501 -16.55 -27.36 21.10
CA PHE A 501 -17.72 -26.75 20.45
C PHE A 501 -18.47 -25.78 21.37
N THR A 502 -18.58 -26.08 22.66
CA THR A 502 -19.24 -25.18 23.63
C THR A 502 -18.47 -23.86 23.74
N ALA A 503 -17.14 -23.92 23.81
CA ALA A 503 -16.29 -22.73 23.83
C ALA A 503 -16.42 -21.92 22.53
N LEU A 504 -16.46 -22.59 21.38
CA LEU A 504 -16.68 -21.94 20.08
C LEU A 504 -18.03 -21.22 19.99
N ILE A 505 -19.09 -21.85 20.46
CA ILE A 505 -20.43 -21.25 20.47
C ILE A 505 -20.49 -20.07 21.44
N ALA A 506 -20.00 -20.26 22.67
CA ALA A 506 -20.01 -19.21 23.69
C ALA A 506 -19.21 -17.98 23.25
N TRP A 507 -17.95 -18.16 22.86
CA TRP A 507 -17.11 -17.07 22.40
C TRP A 507 -17.62 -16.49 21.07
N GLY A 508 -18.02 -17.35 20.13
CA GLY A 508 -18.60 -16.94 18.84
C GLY A 508 -19.83 -16.05 19.01
N SER A 509 -20.66 -16.32 20.02
CA SER A 509 -21.85 -15.52 20.34
C SER A 509 -21.47 -14.15 20.89
N VAL A 510 -20.47 -14.08 21.79
CA VAL A 510 -19.91 -12.81 22.27
C VAL A 510 -19.33 -12.00 21.12
N ALA A 511 -18.57 -12.63 20.23
CA ALA A 511 -18.00 -12.00 19.04
C ALA A 511 -19.10 -11.47 18.09
N ALA A 512 -20.16 -12.25 17.89
CA ALA A 512 -21.31 -11.84 17.08
C ALA A 512 -22.03 -10.64 17.69
N ALA A 513 -22.31 -10.66 18.99
CA ALA A 513 -22.93 -9.55 19.71
C ALA A 513 -22.07 -8.28 19.65
N TYR A 514 -20.76 -8.39 19.92
CA TYR A 514 -19.82 -7.27 19.87
C TYR A 514 -19.74 -6.65 18.47
N THR A 515 -19.59 -7.47 17.43
CA THR A 515 -19.51 -6.99 16.05
C THR A 515 -20.84 -6.40 15.57
N LEU A 516 -21.99 -7.02 15.89
CA LEU A 516 -23.30 -6.51 15.53
C LEU A 516 -23.61 -5.18 16.22
N ALA A 517 -23.36 -5.07 17.53
CA ALA A 517 -23.55 -3.82 18.28
C ALA A 517 -22.72 -2.69 17.66
N GLY A 518 -21.43 -2.92 17.40
CA GLY A 518 -20.59 -1.92 16.74
C GLY A 518 -21.05 -1.57 15.32
N ARG A 519 -21.66 -2.51 14.58
CA ARG A 519 -22.23 -2.24 13.25
C ARG A 519 -23.50 -1.41 13.35
N VAL A 520 -24.43 -1.76 14.24
CA VAL A 520 -25.70 -1.04 14.48
C VAL A 520 -25.41 0.39 14.91
N MET A 521 -24.54 0.60 15.90
CA MET A 521 -24.17 1.94 16.37
C MET A 521 -23.67 2.84 15.24
N ARG A 522 -22.82 2.31 14.36
CA ARG A 522 -22.28 3.09 13.25
C ARG A 522 -23.24 3.22 12.04
N SER A 523 -24.32 2.46 12.01
CA SER A 523 -25.40 2.64 11.05
C SER A 523 -26.42 3.66 11.55
N ALA A 524 -26.64 3.75 12.87
CA ALA A 524 -27.53 4.71 13.51
C ALA A 524 -26.91 6.12 13.68
N ALA A 525 -25.58 6.23 13.65
CA ALA A 525 -24.85 7.51 13.68
C ALA A 525 -24.77 8.22 12.31
N ARG A 526 -25.59 7.80 11.34
CA ARG A 526 -25.81 8.45 10.04
C ARG A 526 -27.25 8.89 9.98
#